data_AF-A0A9W4DDN0-F1
#
_entry.id   AF-A0A9W4DDN0-F1
#
_cell.length_a   1.000
_cell.length_b   1.000
_cell.length_c   1.000
_cell.angle_alpha   90.00
_cell.angle_beta   90.00
_cell.angle_gamma   90.00
#
_symmetry.space_group_name_H-M   'P 1'
#
loop_
_entity.id
_entity.type
_entity.pdbx_description
1 polymer ?
#
loop_
_entity_poly.entity_id
_entity_poly.type
_entity_poly.pdbx_seq_one_letter_code
_entity_poly.pdbx_strand_id
1 'polypeptide(L)'
;MVLISRYPCVRCIARSTTNLALFGRRAPIFQTWTQIAKYSGLPLPSTPKNSQVSSVQDNGSSKKPAGEPGLAIKSLRKALGSASTTYSVYGAAEIIFKECARHAAYKMPKAGATEEMPTTENGEEIGVREVDAQWYQEFDLPVTFSTWSQVTMLHMYLLVVRIRNMSPHLVQLWQKNLQDQFFFAAEDGMVINHEMTSGSVRAKYLKDLYVQWRGLIAAYDEGLVRGDAVLAGAIWRNIFQANSEVDIRHLAQIVSYIRHTLQDLDGILAVPELVNFKFMNISAEKASIALPSKTMSEPFETDHKKQKV
;
A
#
# COMPACT_ATOMS: atom_id res chain seq x y z
N MET A 1 9.86 30.75 -11.50
CA MET A 1 10.06 30.62 -10.03
C MET A 1 8.75 30.95 -9.32
N VAL A 2 7.75 30.05 -9.37
CA VAL A 2 6.43 30.22 -8.73
C VAL A 2 5.87 28.81 -8.44
N LEU A 3 5.31 28.60 -7.24
CA LEU A 3 4.53 27.45 -6.73
C LEU A 3 5.23 26.18 -6.17
N ILE A 4 6.37 26.30 -5.47
CA ILE A 4 6.91 25.16 -4.65
C ILE A 4 6.35 25.17 -3.19
N SER A 5 5.64 26.20 -2.76
CA SER A 5 5.36 26.43 -1.32
C SER A 5 3.95 26.05 -0.81
N ARG A 6 3.11 25.31 -1.56
CA ARG A 6 1.72 25.04 -1.14
C ARG A 6 1.32 23.56 -1.04
N TYR A 7 2.28 22.63 -0.92
CA TYR A 7 1.96 21.24 -0.58
C TYR A 7 2.27 20.97 0.89
N PRO A 8 1.27 20.91 1.79
CA PRO A 8 1.46 20.54 3.20
C PRO A 8 2.10 19.15 3.40
N CYS A 9 2.03 18.27 2.39
CA CYS A 9 2.74 16.99 2.35
C CYS A 9 4.28 17.13 2.45
N VAL A 10 4.86 18.22 1.94
CA VAL A 10 6.32 18.48 2.07
C VAL A 10 6.69 18.77 3.54
N ARG A 11 5.79 19.39 4.33
CA ARG A 11 6.00 19.59 5.78
C ARG A 11 5.99 18.26 6.55
N CYS A 12 5.16 17.30 6.14
CA CYS A 12 5.11 15.95 6.72
C CYS A 12 6.41 15.18 6.43
N ILE A 13 6.91 15.25 5.20
CA ILE A 13 8.19 14.65 4.82
C ILE A 13 9.35 15.37 5.53
N ALA A 14 9.34 16.71 5.59
CA ALA A 14 10.36 17.50 6.26
C ALA A 14 10.47 17.18 7.77
N ARG A 15 9.34 16.99 8.49
CA ARG A 15 9.33 16.53 9.90
C ARG A 15 9.94 15.14 10.07
N SER A 16 9.76 14.24 9.10
CA SER A 16 10.39 12.91 9.10
C SER A 16 11.90 13.00 8.88
N THR A 17 12.36 13.91 8.02
CA THR A 17 13.81 14.11 7.77
C THR A 17 14.56 14.76 8.93
N THR A 18 13.89 15.51 9.80
CA THR A 18 14.54 16.12 10.99
C THR A 18 14.99 15.06 12.00
N ASN A 19 14.32 13.90 12.04
CA ASN A 19 14.76 12.76 12.87
C ASN A 19 15.95 11.98 12.27
N LEU A 20 16.24 12.15 10.97
CA LEU A 20 17.43 11.57 10.33
C LEU A 20 18.71 12.39 10.60
N ALA A 21 18.58 13.67 11.00
CA ALA A 21 19.72 14.54 11.30
C ALA A 21 20.49 14.16 12.57
N LEU A 22 19.97 13.26 13.41
CA LEU A 22 20.68 12.72 14.58
C LEU A 22 21.55 11.50 14.27
N PHE A 23 21.54 10.98 13.04
CA PHE A 23 22.41 9.87 12.60
C PHE A 23 23.66 10.33 11.84
N GLY A 24 24.12 11.55 12.14
CA GLY A 24 25.38 12.07 11.64
C GLY A 24 26.59 11.49 12.38
N ARG A 25 26.96 10.24 12.09
CA ARG A 25 28.35 9.73 12.15
C ARG A 25 28.44 8.43 11.35
N ARG A 26 29.31 8.43 10.33
CA ARG A 26 29.63 7.29 9.47
C ARG A 26 29.92 6.03 10.30
N ALA A 27 29.18 4.95 10.06
CA ALA A 27 29.57 3.58 10.42
C ALA A 27 29.18 2.62 9.27
N PRO A 28 29.98 1.59 8.99
CA PRO A 28 29.77 0.71 7.84
C PRO A 28 28.54 -0.19 8.05
N ILE A 29 27.82 -0.46 6.96
CA ILE A 29 26.47 -1.06 6.87
C ILE A 29 26.40 -2.56 7.23
N PHE A 30 27.44 -3.15 7.81
CA PHE A 30 27.47 -4.56 8.21
C PHE A 30 27.90 -4.67 9.67
N GLN A 31 26.96 -4.64 10.62
CA GLN A 31 27.04 -5.27 11.96
C GLN A 31 25.94 -4.75 12.90
N THR A 32 24.70 -5.22 12.77
CA THR A 32 23.70 -5.13 13.88
C THR A 32 22.65 -6.25 13.82
N TRP A 33 23.03 -7.46 13.42
CA TRP A 33 22.11 -8.61 13.43
C TRP A 33 22.13 -9.43 14.74
N THR A 34 23.01 -9.10 15.70
CA THR A 34 23.14 -9.86 16.96
C THR A 34 22.43 -9.26 18.18
N GLN A 35 21.85 -8.06 18.09
CA GLN A 35 21.18 -7.44 19.25
C GLN A 35 19.66 -7.64 19.34
N ILE A 36 18.98 -8.05 18.28
CA ILE A 36 17.51 -8.22 18.32
C ILE A 36 17.09 -9.61 18.86
N ALA A 37 18.00 -10.59 18.89
CA ALA A 37 17.75 -11.93 19.41
C ALA A 37 17.63 -12.01 20.96
N LYS A 38 17.78 -10.90 21.69
CA LYS A 38 17.69 -10.86 23.17
C LYS A 38 16.32 -10.49 23.74
N TYR A 39 15.34 -10.10 22.91
CA TYR A 39 14.02 -9.68 23.38
C TYR A 39 12.88 -10.68 23.14
N SER A 40 13.18 -11.90 22.67
CA SER A 40 12.19 -12.97 22.40
C SER A 40 11.84 -13.85 23.62
N GLY A 41 12.12 -13.39 24.85
CA GLY A 41 11.98 -14.18 26.08
C GLY A 41 10.77 -13.87 26.96
N LEU A 42 9.57 -13.69 26.41
CA LEU A 42 8.33 -13.59 27.22
C LEU A 42 7.44 -14.83 27.01
N PRO A 43 6.86 -15.44 28.07
CA PRO A 43 6.11 -16.68 27.96
C PRO A 43 4.72 -16.46 27.33
N LEU A 44 4.30 -17.37 26.46
CA LEU A 44 2.93 -17.46 25.94
C LEU A 44 1.93 -17.84 27.06
N PRO A 45 0.70 -17.30 27.08
CA PRO A 45 -0.32 -17.71 28.03
C PRO A 45 -0.80 -19.14 27.74
N SER A 46 -0.87 -19.95 28.78
CA SER A 46 -1.38 -21.32 28.78
C SER A 46 -2.88 -21.40 28.50
N THR A 47 -3.29 -22.29 27.58
CA THR A 47 -4.68 -22.69 27.34
C THR A 47 -5.29 -23.41 28.56
N PRO A 48 -6.50 -23.04 29.04
CA PRO A 48 -7.20 -23.84 30.05
C PRO A 48 -7.80 -25.11 29.43
N LYS A 49 -7.65 -26.22 30.17
CA LYS A 49 -8.26 -27.52 29.88
C LYS A 49 -9.75 -27.51 30.22
N ASN A 50 -10.52 -28.13 29.32
CA ASN A 50 -11.73 -28.93 29.50
C ASN A 50 -12.55 -28.76 30.79
N SER A 51 -13.79 -28.29 30.64
CA SER A 51 -14.91 -28.58 31.55
C SER A 51 -16.12 -28.96 30.72
N GLN A 52 -16.64 -30.17 30.95
CA GLN A 52 -17.92 -30.66 30.42
C GLN A 52 -19.06 -29.75 30.89
N VAL A 53 -20.15 -29.69 30.11
CA VAL A 53 -21.55 -29.92 30.57
C VAL A 53 -22.54 -29.70 29.40
N SER A 54 -23.28 -30.78 29.14
CA SER A 54 -24.67 -30.93 28.67
C SER A 54 -25.14 -30.41 27.31
N SER A 55 -25.57 -31.40 26.54
CA SER A 55 -26.49 -31.35 25.40
C SER A 55 -27.82 -30.68 25.72
N VAL A 56 -28.22 -29.72 24.88
CA VAL A 56 -29.62 -29.37 24.65
C VAL A 56 -29.85 -29.40 23.14
N GLN A 57 -30.72 -30.31 22.70
CA GLN A 57 -31.30 -30.29 21.36
C GLN A 57 -32.24 -29.10 21.28
N ASP A 58 -32.10 -28.25 20.26
CA ASP A 58 -33.20 -27.41 19.81
C ASP A 58 -33.23 -27.36 18.29
N ASN A 59 -34.36 -27.76 17.74
CA ASN A 59 -34.70 -27.77 16.33
C ASN A 59 -35.19 -26.37 15.96
N GLY A 60 -34.50 -25.69 15.04
CA GLY A 60 -34.95 -24.37 14.61
C GLY A 60 -34.22 -23.85 13.38
N SER A 61 -34.79 -24.13 12.21
CA SER A 61 -34.45 -23.46 10.95
C SER A 61 -34.50 -21.94 11.11
N SER A 62 -33.38 -21.24 10.90
CA SER A 62 -33.43 -19.87 10.43
C SER A 62 -32.17 -19.46 9.65
N LYS A 63 -32.41 -19.06 8.40
CA LYS A 63 -31.45 -18.47 7.46
C LYS A 63 -30.82 -17.22 8.09
N LYS A 64 -29.49 -17.11 8.11
CA LYS A 64 -28.81 -15.83 8.39
C LYS A 64 -28.79 -14.98 7.12
N PRO A 65 -29.28 -13.72 7.14
CA PRO A 65 -29.03 -12.79 6.05
C PRO A 65 -27.61 -12.22 6.17
N ALA A 66 -27.02 -11.89 5.02
CA ALA A 66 -25.77 -11.17 4.92
C ALA A 66 -25.88 -9.82 5.65
N GLY A 67 -25.03 -9.60 6.64
CA GLY A 67 -24.99 -8.35 7.41
C GLY A 67 -24.26 -7.25 6.64
N GLU A 68 -24.91 -6.10 6.49
CA GLU A 68 -24.36 -4.90 5.88
C GLU A 68 -23.08 -4.40 6.58
N PRO A 69 -22.05 -3.95 5.83
CA PRO A 69 -20.77 -3.48 6.39
C PRO A 69 -20.91 -2.23 7.28
N GLY A 70 -22.02 -1.49 7.20
CA GLY A 70 -22.22 -0.23 7.93
C GLY A 70 -22.33 -0.39 9.46
N LEU A 71 -22.82 -1.54 9.96
CA LEU A 71 -23.01 -1.76 11.40
C LEU A 71 -21.68 -2.04 12.12
N ALA A 72 -20.78 -2.77 11.48
CA ALA A 72 -19.43 -3.06 11.97
C ALA A 72 -18.59 -1.77 12.06
N ILE A 73 -18.68 -0.91 11.05
CA ILE A 73 -17.96 0.37 11.00
C ILE A 73 -18.46 1.34 12.10
N LYS A 74 -19.77 1.41 12.35
CA LYS A 74 -20.35 2.23 13.44
C LYS A 74 -19.90 1.76 14.83
N SER A 75 -19.83 0.45 15.02
CA SER A 75 -19.40 -0.17 16.28
C SER A 75 -17.91 0.08 16.55
N LEU A 76 -17.09 -0.01 15.50
CA LEU A 76 -15.66 0.30 15.54
C LEU A 76 -15.41 1.79 15.83
N ARG A 77 -16.21 2.71 15.27
CA ARG A 77 -16.12 4.15 15.56
C ARG A 77 -16.32 4.49 17.04
N LYS A 78 -17.28 3.82 17.68
CA LYS A 78 -17.56 3.99 19.12
C LYS A 78 -16.42 3.43 19.98
N ALA A 79 -15.78 2.34 19.55
CA ALA A 79 -14.60 1.77 20.20
C ALA A 79 -13.33 2.62 20.01
N LEU A 80 -13.13 3.21 18.82
CA LEU A 80 -12.00 4.08 18.51
C LEU A 80 -12.07 5.43 19.24
N GLY A 81 -13.28 5.90 19.61
CA GLY A 81 -13.48 7.12 20.41
C GLY A 81 -13.21 6.97 21.90
N SER A 82 -13.06 5.74 22.41
CA SER A 82 -12.86 5.43 23.82
C SER A 82 -11.68 4.47 23.99
N ALA A 83 -10.47 5.01 23.97
CA ALA A 83 -9.18 4.32 24.13
C ALA A 83 -8.81 3.38 22.97
N SER A 84 -7.74 3.73 22.26
CA SER A 84 -7.12 2.94 21.20
C SER A 84 -6.51 1.65 21.76
N THR A 85 -7.34 0.68 22.09
CA THR A 85 -6.88 -0.68 22.39
C THR A 85 -6.27 -1.27 21.12
N THR A 86 -5.15 -1.99 21.25
CA THR A 86 -4.43 -2.63 20.13
C THR A 86 -5.36 -3.44 19.22
N TYR A 87 -6.38 -4.08 19.80
CA TYR A 87 -7.40 -4.85 19.07
C TYR A 87 -8.27 -4.01 18.14
N SER A 88 -8.62 -2.78 18.55
CA SER A 88 -9.39 -1.86 17.72
C SER A 88 -8.56 -1.33 16.54
N VAL A 89 -7.27 -1.12 16.73
CA VAL A 89 -6.36 -0.67 15.65
C VAL A 89 -6.12 -1.79 14.64
N TYR A 90 -6.00 -3.05 15.10
CA TYR A 90 -5.86 -4.20 14.22
C TYR A 90 -7.05 -4.32 13.23
N GLY A 91 -8.29 -4.32 13.75
CA GLY A 91 -9.48 -4.42 12.89
C GLY A 91 -9.68 -3.19 11.98
N ALA A 92 -9.29 -2.00 12.46
CA ALA A 92 -9.29 -0.81 11.61
C ALA A 92 -8.27 -0.90 10.48
N ALA A 93 -7.06 -1.39 10.78
CA ALA A 93 -6.01 -1.61 9.79
C ALA A 93 -6.42 -2.65 8.74
N GLU A 94 -7.16 -3.69 9.12
CA GLU A 94 -7.71 -4.68 8.18
C GLU A 94 -8.68 -4.03 7.17
N ILE A 95 -9.60 -3.17 7.64
CA ILE A 95 -10.55 -2.47 6.76
C ILE A 95 -9.80 -1.55 5.78
N ILE A 96 -8.84 -0.79 6.30
CA ILE A 96 -8.00 0.11 5.52
C ILE A 96 -7.20 -0.67 4.47
N PHE A 97 -6.57 -1.78 4.87
CA PHE A 97 -5.80 -2.64 3.99
C PHE A 97 -6.66 -3.24 2.87
N LYS A 98 -7.86 -3.72 3.19
CA LYS A 98 -8.82 -4.25 2.20
C LYS A 98 -9.17 -3.21 1.14
N GLU A 99 -9.34 -1.94 1.54
CA GLU A 99 -9.55 -0.86 0.58
C GLU A 99 -8.33 -0.65 -0.34
N CYS A 100 -7.10 -0.71 0.20
CA CYS A 100 -5.88 -0.64 -0.62
C CYS A 100 -5.79 -1.79 -1.63
N ALA A 101 -6.06 -3.02 -1.18
CA ALA A 101 -5.92 -4.22 -1.99
C ALA A 101 -6.99 -4.34 -3.10
N ARG A 102 -8.17 -3.74 -2.90
CA ARG A 102 -9.31 -3.79 -3.84
C ARG A 102 -8.92 -3.39 -5.27
N HIS A 103 -8.02 -2.42 -5.42
CA HIS A 103 -7.65 -1.85 -6.71
C HIS A 103 -6.91 -2.81 -7.66
N ALA A 104 -6.30 -3.86 -7.11
CA ALA A 104 -5.61 -4.91 -7.85
C ALA A 104 -6.00 -6.32 -7.37
N ALA A 105 -7.18 -6.47 -6.76
CA ALA A 105 -7.64 -7.77 -6.29
C ALA A 105 -7.77 -8.78 -7.45
N TYR A 106 -7.31 -10.00 -7.21
CA TYR A 106 -7.30 -11.07 -8.21
C TYR A 106 -7.48 -12.43 -7.55
N LYS A 107 -7.82 -13.44 -8.37
CA LYS A 107 -7.90 -14.84 -7.97
C LYS A 107 -7.21 -15.71 -8.99
N MET A 108 -6.49 -16.74 -8.53
CA MET A 108 -5.94 -17.74 -9.46
C MET A 108 -7.00 -18.79 -9.80
N PRO A 109 -7.10 -19.22 -11.07
CA PRO A 109 -7.86 -20.42 -11.42
C PRO A 109 -7.32 -21.61 -10.61
N LYS A 110 -8.20 -22.42 -10.02
CA LYS A 110 -7.76 -23.60 -9.25
C LYS A 110 -7.03 -24.57 -10.18
N ALA A 111 -5.94 -25.17 -9.71
CA ALA A 111 -5.05 -26.10 -10.43
C ALA A 111 -5.68 -27.43 -10.90
N GLY A 112 -7.01 -27.52 -10.97
CA GLY A 112 -7.78 -28.67 -11.47
C GLY A 112 -8.54 -28.40 -12.77
N ALA A 113 -8.42 -27.22 -13.37
CA ALA A 113 -8.87 -26.98 -14.74
C ALA A 113 -7.79 -27.50 -15.71
N THR A 114 -8.18 -28.31 -16.68
CA THR A 114 -7.34 -29.06 -17.63
C THR A 114 -6.44 -28.21 -18.55
N GLU A 115 -6.40 -26.89 -18.35
CA GLU A 115 -5.67 -25.93 -19.19
C GLU A 115 -4.43 -25.41 -18.44
N GLU A 116 -3.27 -25.47 -19.11
CA GLU A 116 -2.03 -24.88 -18.60
C GLU A 116 -2.26 -23.43 -18.17
N MET A 117 -1.79 -23.07 -16.97
CA MET A 117 -1.96 -21.71 -16.46
C MET A 117 -1.24 -20.72 -17.40
N PRO A 118 -1.92 -19.66 -17.86
CA PRO A 118 -1.28 -18.66 -18.70
C PRO A 118 -0.14 -18.01 -17.92
N THR A 119 1.06 -18.05 -18.49
CA THR A 119 2.25 -17.43 -17.90
C THR A 119 2.65 -16.21 -18.71
N THR A 120 3.17 -15.20 -18.03
CA THR A 120 3.81 -14.06 -18.69
C THR A 120 5.12 -14.51 -19.35
N GLU A 121 5.69 -13.66 -20.21
CA GLU A 121 7.03 -13.83 -20.77
C GLU A 121 8.13 -14.07 -19.70
N ASN A 122 7.90 -13.57 -18.49
CA ASN A 122 8.81 -13.69 -17.34
C ASN A 122 8.52 -14.93 -16.48
N GLY A 123 7.56 -15.78 -16.87
CA GLY A 123 7.16 -16.97 -16.15
C GLY A 123 6.26 -16.72 -14.93
N GLU A 124 5.63 -15.54 -14.82
CA GLU A 124 4.66 -15.27 -13.76
C GLU A 124 3.28 -15.83 -14.13
N GLU A 125 2.61 -16.47 -13.19
CA GLU A 125 1.23 -16.95 -13.37
C GLU A 125 0.25 -15.78 -13.49
N ILE A 126 -0.62 -15.85 -14.51
CA ILE A 126 -1.67 -14.86 -14.77
C ILE A 126 -3.00 -15.37 -14.21
N GLY A 127 -3.59 -14.59 -13.31
CA GLY A 127 -4.87 -14.85 -12.69
C GLY A 127 -6.05 -14.16 -13.36
N VAL A 128 -7.20 -14.26 -12.71
CA VAL A 128 -8.43 -13.57 -13.11
C VAL A 128 -8.65 -12.38 -12.18
N ARG A 129 -8.79 -11.19 -12.76
CA ARG A 129 -9.04 -9.96 -11.99
C ARG A 129 -10.43 -9.95 -11.37
N GLU A 130 -10.57 -9.31 -10.23
CA GLU A 130 -11.89 -8.99 -9.68
C GLU A 130 -12.51 -7.78 -10.42
N VAL A 131 -13.84 -7.64 -10.34
CA VAL A 131 -14.59 -6.60 -11.07
C VAL A 131 -14.15 -5.19 -10.67
N ASP A 132 -13.85 -5.00 -9.37
CA ASP A 132 -13.45 -3.70 -8.82
C ASP A 132 -11.95 -3.38 -9.02
N ALA A 133 -11.17 -4.34 -9.56
CA ALA A 133 -9.73 -4.22 -9.76
C ALA A 133 -9.40 -3.54 -11.09
N GLN A 134 -9.62 -2.23 -11.14
CA GLN A 134 -9.55 -1.44 -12.38
C GLN A 134 -8.13 -1.26 -12.92
N TRP A 135 -7.10 -1.33 -12.06
CA TRP A 135 -5.71 -1.04 -12.44
C TRP A 135 -5.19 -1.94 -13.56
N TYR A 136 -5.61 -3.20 -13.61
CA TYR A 136 -5.20 -4.13 -14.66
C TYR A 136 -5.61 -3.66 -16.06
N GLN A 137 -6.86 -3.23 -16.22
CA GLN A 137 -7.38 -2.79 -17.51
C GLN A 137 -7.01 -1.35 -17.83
N GLU A 138 -6.89 -0.50 -16.82
CA GLU A 138 -6.59 0.92 -17.03
C GLU A 138 -5.18 1.13 -17.58
N PHE A 139 -4.24 0.27 -17.18
CA PHE A 139 -2.82 0.42 -17.44
C PHE A 139 -2.19 -0.77 -18.17
N ASP A 140 -3.03 -1.68 -18.70
CA ASP A 140 -2.61 -2.90 -19.39
C ASP A 140 -1.62 -3.75 -18.58
N LEU A 141 -1.82 -3.81 -17.26
CA LEU A 141 -0.95 -4.56 -16.36
C LEU A 141 -1.35 -6.04 -16.32
N PRO A 142 -0.38 -6.96 -16.26
CA PRO A 142 -0.68 -8.38 -16.14
C PRO A 142 -1.28 -8.68 -14.76
N VAL A 143 -2.24 -9.61 -14.72
CA VAL A 143 -2.95 -10.01 -13.50
C VAL A 143 -2.10 -10.97 -12.68
N THR A 144 -1.03 -10.46 -12.07
CA THR A 144 -0.07 -11.28 -11.32
C THR A 144 0.04 -10.83 -9.86
N PHE A 145 0.60 -11.71 -9.02
CA PHE A 145 0.92 -11.37 -7.63
C PHE A 145 1.86 -10.16 -7.53
N SER A 146 2.80 -10.05 -8.46
CA SER A 146 3.73 -8.91 -8.54
C SER A 146 2.96 -7.60 -8.70
N THR A 147 2.08 -7.52 -9.71
CA THR A 147 1.23 -6.33 -9.92
C THR A 147 0.35 -6.04 -8.71
N TRP A 148 -0.32 -7.05 -8.14
CA TRP A 148 -1.12 -6.87 -6.93
C TRP A 148 -0.31 -6.28 -5.78
N SER A 149 0.89 -6.82 -5.53
CA SER A 149 1.74 -6.39 -4.42
C SER A 149 2.18 -4.93 -4.58
N GLN A 150 2.62 -4.53 -5.78
CA GLN A 150 3.11 -3.18 -6.06
C GLN A 150 2.00 -2.14 -6.00
N VAL A 151 0.84 -2.44 -6.60
CA VAL A 151 -0.34 -1.56 -6.55
C VAL A 151 -0.84 -1.43 -5.11
N THR A 152 -0.93 -2.53 -4.35
CA THR A 152 -1.37 -2.49 -2.95
C THR A 152 -0.41 -1.69 -2.08
N MET A 153 0.91 -1.90 -2.25
CA MET A 153 1.94 -1.12 -1.55
C MET A 153 1.86 0.37 -1.88
N LEU A 154 1.58 0.75 -3.13
CA LEU A 154 1.37 2.16 -3.47
C LEU A 154 0.22 2.78 -2.66
N HIS A 155 -0.93 2.14 -2.58
CA HIS A 155 -2.07 2.66 -1.81
C HIS A 155 -1.77 2.69 -0.30
N MET A 156 -1.11 1.67 0.22
CA MET A 156 -0.62 1.68 1.60
C MET A 156 0.36 2.82 1.85
N TYR A 157 1.26 3.11 0.92
CA TYR A 157 2.21 4.22 1.02
C TYR A 157 1.51 5.56 1.19
N LEU A 158 0.45 5.83 0.42
CA LEU A 158 -0.33 7.08 0.52
C LEU A 158 -0.89 7.28 1.93
N LEU A 159 -1.41 6.21 2.52
CA LEU A 159 -1.90 6.24 3.90
C LEU A 159 -0.78 6.37 4.92
N VAL A 160 0.34 5.70 4.70
CA VAL A 160 1.54 5.82 5.54
C VAL A 160 2.05 7.25 5.55
N VAL A 161 2.06 7.94 4.41
CA VAL A 161 2.40 9.38 4.33
C VAL A 161 1.50 10.19 5.26
N ARG A 162 0.19 9.94 5.26
CA ARG A 162 -0.74 10.63 6.16
C ARG A 162 -0.53 10.25 7.63
N ILE A 163 -0.34 8.97 7.94
CA ILE A 163 -0.10 8.46 9.30
C ILE A 163 1.17 9.08 9.89
N ARG A 164 2.22 9.34 9.10
CA ARG A 164 3.49 9.94 9.55
C ARG A 164 3.36 11.34 10.18
N ASN A 165 2.25 12.05 9.97
CA ASN A 165 2.01 13.36 10.59
C ASN A 165 1.49 13.28 12.05
N MET A 166 1.48 12.09 12.65
CA MET A 166 0.93 11.84 13.99
C MET A 166 2.03 11.72 15.06
N SER A 167 1.63 11.51 16.31
CA SER A 167 2.58 11.25 17.39
C SER A 167 3.39 9.96 17.12
N PRO A 168 4.68 9.89 17.48
CA PRO A 168 5.54 8.77 17.13
C PRO A 168 5.01 7.40 17.56
N HIS A 169 4.35 7.32 18.72
CA HIS A 169 3.74 6.08 19.21
C HIS A 169 2.60 5.59 18.30
N LEU A 170 1.71 6.50 17.88
CA LEU A 170 0.62 6.16 16.96
C LEU A 170 1.15 5.79 15.58
N VAL A 171 2.19 6.48 15.10
CA VAL A 171 2.84 6.15 13.83
C VAL A 171 3.30 4.69 13.84
N GLN A 172 4.06 4.29 14.86
CA GLN A 172 4.56 2.92 14.98
C GLN A 172 3.43 1.90 15.06
N LEU A 173 2.41 2.17 15.88
CA LEU A 173 1.28 1.25 16.07
C LEU A 173 0.50 1.04 14.76
N TRP A 174 0.14 2.11 14.06
CA TRP A 174 -0.67 2.03 12.84
C TRP A 174 0.12 1.50 11.66
N GLN A 175 1.37 1.95 11.46
CA GLN A 175 2.21 1.43 10.38
C GLN A 175 2.50 -0.06 10.56
N LYS A 176 2.76 -0.52 11.80
CA LYS A 176 2.96 -1.93 12.09
C LYS A 176 1.72 -2.74 11.74
N ASN A 177 0.54 -2.36 12.26
CA ASN A 177 -0.68 -3.12 11.99
C ASN A 177 -1.03 -3.15 10.50
N LEU A 178 -0.88 -2.04 9.78
CA LEU A 178 -1.13 -1.98 8.34
C LEU A 178 -0.16 -2.88 7.55
N GLN A 179 1.13 -2.90 7.91
CA GLN A 179 2.11 -3.79 7.31
C GLN A 179 1.81 -5.26 7.63
N ASP A 180 1.47 -5.58 8.87
CA ASP A 180 1.12 -6.95 9.29
C ASP A 180 -0.06 -7.47 8.45
N GLN A 181 -1.10 -6.66 8.20
CA GLN A 181 -2.22 -7.03 7.32
C GLN A 181 -1.77 -7.37 5.89
N PHE A 182 -0.87 -6.57 5.32
CA PHE A 182 -0.31 -6.86 3.99
C PHE A 182 0.45 -8.17 3.96
N PHE A 183 1.31 -8.44 4.94
CA PHE A 183 2.10 -9.67 4.97
C PHE A 183 1.25 -10.91 5.21
N PHE A 184 0.18 -10.81 6.02
CA PHE A 184 -0.79 -11.91 6.15
C PHE A 184 -1.49 -12.20 4.82
N ALA A 185 -1.95 -11.18 4.11
CA ALA A 185 -2.58 -11.37 2.80
C ALA A 185 -1.59 -11.87 1.73
N ALA A 186 -0.33 -11.44 1.79
CA ALA A 186 0.72 -11.90 0.89
C ALA A 186 1.05 -13.39 1.13
N GLU A 187 1.16 -13.81 2.39
CA GLU A 187 1.36 -15.22 2.73
C GLU A 187 0.15 -16.07 2.34
N ASP A 188 -1.07 -15.58 2.58
CA ASP A 188 -2.30 -16.26 2.18
C ASP A 188 -2.39 -16.40 0.66
N GLY A 189 -2.05 -15.35 -0.10
CA GLY A 189 -1.95 -15.41 -1.56
C GLY A 189 -0.91 -16.43 -2.04
N MET A 190 0.25 -16.52 -1.41
CA MET A 190 1.26 -17.53 -1.75
C MET A 190 0.75 -18.97 -1.48
N VAL A 191 -0.02 -19.18 -0.42
CA VAL A 191 -0.54 -20.49 -0.06
C VAL A 191 -1.76 -20.88 -0.91
N ILE A 192 -2.73 -19.99 -1.04
CA ILE A 192 -4.01 -20.26 -1.70
C ILE A 192 -3.90 -20.13 -3.21
N ASN A 193 -3.31 -19.03 -3.70
CA ASN A 193 -3.33 -18.73 -5.13
C ASN A 193 -2.18 -19.42 -5.89
N HIS A 194 -1.03 -19.58 -5.24
CA HIS A 194 0.18 -20.14 -5.86
C HIS A 194 0.59 -21.51 -5.31
N GLU A 195 -0.27 -22.11 -4.45
CA GLU A 195 -0.08 -23.45 -3.88
C GLU A 195 1.33 -23.70 -3.31
N MET A 196 1.98 -22.66 -2.78
CA MET A 196 3.37 -22.73 -2.34
C MET A 196 3.48 -23.54 -1.05
N THR A 197 3.80 -24.83 -1.19
CA THR A 197 3.92 -25.77 -0.06
C THR A 197 5.16 -25.50 0.82
N SER A 198 6.27 -25.06 0.22
CA SER A 198 7.54 -24.85 0.94
C SER A 198 7.55 -23.57 1.79
N GLY A 199 7.52 -23.73 3.11
CA GLY A 199 7.58 -22.61 4.06
C GLY A 199 8.87 -21.80 3.99
N SER A 200 10.00 -22.43 3.65
CA SER A 200 11.29 -21.74 3.52
C SER A 200 11.32 -20.78 2.31
N VAL A 201 10.70 -21.20 1.20
CA VAL A 201 10.55 -20.38 0.00
C VAL A 201 9.62 -19.21 0.29
N ARG A 202 8.44 -19.46 0.90
CA ARG A 202 7.53 -18.38 1.32
C ARG A 202 8.22 -17.34 2.20
N ALA A 203 8.97 -17.78 3.22
CA ALA A 203 9.69 -16.88 4.11
C ALA A 203 10.76 -16.03 3.39
N LYS A 204 11.38 -16.56 2.32
CA LYS A 204 12.30 -15.80 1.47
C LYS A 204 11.55 -14.72 0.69
N TYR A 205 10.46 -15.08 0.01
CA TYR A 205 9.64 -14.12 -0.74
C TYR A 205 9.08 -13.00 0.15
N LEU A 206 8.61 -13.31 1.36
CA LEU A 206 8.13 -12.29 2.30
C LEU A 206 9.26 -11.32 2.71
N LYS A 207 10.49 -11.81 2.87
CA LYS A 207 11.66 -10.93 3.13
C LYS A 207 11.95 -10.04 1.92
N ASP A 208 11.87 -10.58 0.71
CA ASP A 208 12.08 -9.83 -0.52
C ASP A 208 11.03 -8.72 -0.68
N LEU A 209 9.74 -9.03 -0.45
CA LEU A 209 8.65 -8.04 -0.40
C LEU A 209 8.90 -6.96 0.66
N TYR A 210 9.43 -7.33 1.83
CA TYR A 210 9.76 -6.34 2.87
C TYR A 210 10.89 -5.39 2.44
N VAL A 211 11.89 -5.88 1.70
CA VAL A 211 12.94 -5.03 1.12
C VAL A 211 12.33 -4.11 0.05
N GLN A 212 11.48 -4.65 -0.84
CA GLN A 212 10.78 -3.87 -1.86
C GLN A 212 9.92 -2.76 -1.25
N TRP A 213 9.15 -3.06 -0.20
CA TRP A 213 8.34 -2.08 0.53
C TRP A 213 9.16 -0.87 0.99
N ARG A 214 10.33 -1.10 1.58
CA ARG A 214 11.21 0.00 2.03
C ARG A 214 11.83 0.77 0.88
N GLY A 215 12.22 0.08 -0.19
CA GLY A 215 12.72 0.72 -1.42
C GLY A 215 11.66 1.61 -2.06
N LEU A 216 10.42 1.14 -2.11
CA LEU A 216 9.26 1.88 -2.61
C LEU A 216 8.98 3.14 -1.79
N ILE A 217 8.98 3.04 -0.46
CA ILE A 217 8.82 4.23 0.42
C ILE A 217 9.89 5.28 0.08
N ALA A 218 11.16 4.87 0.02
CA ALA A 218 12.26 5.79 -0.25
C ALA A 218 12.15 6.46 -1.63
N ALA A 219 11.81 5.67 -2.66
CA ALA A 219 11.67 6.18 -4.02
C ALA A 219 10.50 7.15 -4.18
N TYR A 220 9.36 6.86 -3.56
CA TYR A 220 8.19 7.76 -3.62
C TYR A 220 8.39 9.00 -2.75
N ASP A 221 9.03 8.90 -1.59
CA ASP A 221 9.39 10.07 -0.79
C ASP A 221 10.32 11.01 -1.56
N GLU A 222 11.33 10.46 -2.25
CA GLU A 222 12.19 11.24 -3.14
C GLU A 222 11.38 11.91 -4.26
N GLY A 223 10.50 11.17 -4.92
CA GLY A 223 9.64 11.69 -5.98
C GLY A 223 8.73 12.82 -5.52
N LEU A 224 8.13 12.71 -4.34
CA LEU A 224 7.27 13.74 -3.78
C LEU A 224 8.01 15.05 -3.52
N VAL A 225 9.29 14.98 -3.13
CA VAL A 225 10.14 16.15 -2.81
C VAL A 225 10.79 16.75 -4.05
N ARG A 226 11.32 15.91 -4.96
CA ARG A 226 12.10 16.36 -6.11
C ARG A 226 11.26 16.74 -7.33
N GLY A 227 10.01 16.27 -7.39
CA GLY A 227 9.05 16.65 -8.42
C GLY A 227 8.53 15.47 -9.24
N ASP A 228 7.56 15.78 -10.10
CA ASP A 228 6.73 14.79 -10.77
C ASP A 228 7.49 13.89 -11.74
N ALA A 229 8.56 14.39 -12.37
CA ALA A 229 9.40 13.55 -13.23
C ALA A 229 10.14 12.45 -12.44
N VAL A 230 10.63 12.76 -11.23
CA VAL A 230 11.29 11.78 -10.36
C VAL A 230 10.27 10.78 -9.81
N LEU A 231 9.07 11.27 -9.46
CA LEU A 231 7.96 10.41 -9.04
C LEU A 231 7.50 9.46 -10.15
N ALA A 232 7.34 9.96 -11.38
CA ALA A 232 7.02 9.16 -12.55
C ALA A 232 8.06 8.06 -12.78
N GLY A 233 9.36 8.40 -12.66
CA GLY A 233 10.44 7.42 -12.75
C GLY A 233 10.38 6.35 -11.65
N ALA A 234 9.96 6.70 -10.43
CA ALA A 234 9.76 5.73 -9.35
C ALA A 234 8.56 4.80 -9.63
N ILE A 235 7.44 5.34 -10.12
CA ILE A 235 6.26 4.56 -10.51
C ILE A 235 6.61 3.60 -11.64
N TRP A 236 7.34 4.07 -12.65
CA TRP A 236 7.78 3.26 -13.79
C TRP A 236 8.59 2.03 -13.35
N ARG A 237 9.54 2.20 -12.43
CA ARG A 237 10.35 1.08 -11.90
C ARG A 237 9.54 0.10 -11.05
N ASN A 238 8.60 0.59 -10.25
CA ASN A 238 7.87 -0.24 -9.29
C ASN A 238 6.62 -0.90 -9.90
N ILE A 239 5.73 -0.12 -10.51
CA ILE A 239 4.44 -0.60 -11.04
C ILE A 239 4.61 -1.26 -12.41
N PHE A 240 5.43 -0.67 -13.28
CA PHE A 240 5.63 -1.15 -14.66
C PHE A 240 6.92 -1.94 -14.86
N GLN A 241 7.62 -2.28 -13.77
CA GLN A 241 8.85 -3.09 -13.81
C GLN A 241 9.92 -2.56 -14.79
N ALA A 242 9.99 -1.24 -14.98
CA ALA A 242 10.88 -0.58 -15.94
C ALA A 242 10.69 -0.99 -17.42
N ASN A 243 9.47 -1.39 -17.81
CA ASN A 243 9.12 -1.70 -19.20
C ASN A 243 9.21 -0.45 -20.10
N SER A 244 9.93 -0.53 -21.23
CA SER A 244 10.12 0.60 -22.16
C SER A 244 8.86 1.00 -22.93
N GLU A 245 7.90 0.09 -23.09
CA GLU A 245 6.71 0.27 -23.93
C GLU A 245 5.54 0.95 -23.22
N VAL A 246 5.77 1.47 -22.01
CA VAL A 246 4.74 2.11 -21.18
C VAL A 246 4.33 3.45 -21.77
N ASP A 247 3.02 3.67 -21.92
CA ASP A 247 2.50 5.00 -22.26
C ASP A 247 2.83 5.99 -21.13
N ILE A 248 3.54 7.06 -21.48
CA ILE A 248 3.88 8.17 -20.58
C ILE A 248 2.62 8.80 -19.97
N ARG A 249 1.48 8.75 -20.66
CA ARG A 249 0.20 9.24 -20.13
C ARG A 249 -0.27 8.41 -18.92
N HIS A 250 -0.04 7.09 -18.91
CA HIS A 250 -0.34 6.25 -17.75
C HIS A 250 0.52 6.64 -16.54
N LEU A 251 1.81 6.95 -16.77
CA LEU A 251 2.68 7.46 -15.71
C LEU A 251 2.17 8.81 -15.17
N ALA A 252 1.83 9.75 -16.06
CA ALA A 252 1.26 11.03 -15.67
C ALA A 252 -0.06 10.87 -14.90
N GLN A 253 -0.87 9.87 -15.25
CA GLN A 253 -2.12 9.55 -14.56
C GLN A 253 -1.91 9.10 -13.13
N ILE A 254 -0.98 8.18 -12.91
CA ILE A 254 -0.67 7.71 -11.56
C ILE A 254 -0.03 8.83 -10.74
N VAL A 255 0.81 9.69 -11.34
CA VAL A 255 1.36 10.88 -10.67
C VAL A 255 0.24 11.81 -10.22
N SER A 256 -0.69 12.17 -11.11
CA SER A 256 -1.84 13.03 -10.79
C SER A 256 -2.67 12.43 -9.66
N TYR A 257 -2.99 11.13 -9.78
CA TYR A 257 -3.70 10.36 -8.76
C TYR A 257 -3.03 10.40 -7.39
N ILE A 258 -1.71 10.20 -7.31
CA ILE A 258 -0.95 10.27 -6.05
C ILE A 258 -1.08 11.66 -5.44
N ARG A 259 -0.93 12.73 -6.25
CA ARG A 259 -0.99 14.11 -5.78
C ARG A 259 -2.38 14.46 -5.24
N HIS A 260 -3.44 14.14 -5.98
CA HIS A 260 -4.81 14.38 -5.54
C HIS A 260 -5.18 13.55 -4.31
N THR A 261 -4.82 12.26 -4.30
CA THR A 261 -5.10 11.39 -3.15
C THR A 261 -4.42 11.89 -1.88
N LEU A 262 -3.17 12.37 -1.97
CA LEU A 262 -2.48 12.95 -0.81
C LEU A 262 -3.12 14.26 -0.34
N GLN A 263 -3.69 15.05 -1.26
CA GLN A 263 -4.44 16.25 -0.93
C GLN A 263 -5.75 15.90 -0.19
N ASP A 264 -6.47 14.88 -0.64
CA ASP A 264 -7.69 14.41 0.02
C ASP A 264 -7.39 13.85 1.42
N LEU A 265 -6.30 13.07 1.53
CA LEU A 265 -5.85 12.50 2.80
C LEU A 265 -5.41 13.57 3.81
N ASP A 266 -4.88 14.71 3.36
CA ASP A 266 -4.50 15.83 4.23
C ASP A 266 -5.72 16.44 4.96
N GLY A 267 -6.90 16.36 4.34
CA GLY A 267 -8.16 16.84 4.94
C GLY A 267 -8.67 15.99 6.11
N ILE A 268 -8.20 14.75 6.25
CA ILE A 268 -8.61 13.85 7.34
C ILE A 268 -7.74 14.14 8.55
N LEU A 269 -8.30 14.53 9.70
CA LEU A 269 -7.50 14.93 10.87
C LEU A 269 -7.19 13.76 11.82
N ALA A 270 -8.14 12.84 12.02
CA ALA A 270 -7.97 11.73 12.94
C ALA A 270 -7.68 10.42 12.19
N VAL A 271 -6.62 9.70 12.58
CA VAL A 271 -6.25 8.40 11.97
C VAL A 271 -7.40 7.38 12.00
N PRO A 272 -8.18 7.25 13.09
CA PRO A 272 -9.36 6.39 13.10
C PRO A 272 -10.38 6.67 11.98
N GLU A 273 -10.42 7.89 11.44
CA GLU A 273 -11.35 8.25 10.36
C GLU A 273 -10.91 7.74 8.99
N LEU A 274 -9.64 7.33 8.85
CA LEU A 274 -9.12 6.72 7.62
C LEU A 274 -9.88 5.45 7.23
N VAL A 275 -10.54 4.77 8.17
CA VAL A 275 -11.39 3.60 7.88
C VAL A 275 -12.56 3.93 6.94
N ASN A 276 -12.97 5.20 6.87
CA ASN A 276 -14.03 5.67 5.98
C ASN A 276 -13.48 6.23 4.67
N PHE A 277 -12.17 6.38 4.55
CA PHE A 277 -11.55 6.88 3.33
C PHE A 277 -11.71 5.85 2.21
N LYS A 278 -12.13 6.33 1.05
CA LYS A 278 -12.24 5.54 -0.17
C LYS A 278 -11.40 6.22 -1.23
N PHE A 279 -10.51 5.46 -1.84
CA PHE A 279 -9.73 5.95 -2.95
C PHE A 279 -10.65 6.23 -4.13
N MET A 280 -10.37 7.33 -4.83
CA MET A 280 -11.08 7.64 -6.06
C MET A 280 -10.81 6.59 -7.14
N ASN A 281 -11.73 6.52 -8.10
CA ASN A 281 -11.53 5.74 -9.30
C ASN A 281 -10.42 6.38 -10.14
N ILE A 282 -9.40 5.60 -10.46
CA ILE A 282 -8.22 6.04 -11.21
C ILE A 282 -8.57 6.58 -12.60
N SER A 283 -9.63 6.07 -13.25
CA SER A 283 -10.06 6.53 -14.57
C SER A 283 -10.61 7.96 -14.55
N ALA A 284 -11.01 8.48 -13.39
CA ALA A 284 -11.43 9.87 -13.25
C ALA A 284 -10.26 10.84 -13.50
N GLU A 285 -9.01 10.43 -13.26
CA GLU A 285 -7.82 11.25 -13.47
C GLU A 285 -7.46 11.46 -14.94
N LYS A 286 -7.97 10.63 -15.86
CA LYS A 286 -7.71 10.79 -17.30
C LYS A 286 -8.06 12.18 -17.80
N ALA A 287 -9.16 12.76 -17.30
CA ALA A 287 -9.62 14.07 -17.70
C ALA A 287 -8.62 15.19 -17.34
N SER A 288 -7.97 15.08 -16.19
CA SER A 288 -7.00 16.07 -15.69
C SER A 288 -5.75 16.15 -16.58
N ILE A 289 -5.32 15.03 -17.15
CA ILE A 289 -4.08 14.91 -17.93
C ILE A 289 -4.31 15.26 -19.40
N ALA A 290 -5.54 15.09 -19.90
CA ALA A 290 -5.90 15.40 -21.27
C ALA A 290 -5.90 16.91 -21.57
N LEU A 291 -5.88 17.76 -20.53
CA LEU A 291 -5.86 19.19 -20.69
C LEU A 291 -4.47 19.68 -21.14
N PRO A 292 -4.37 20.47 -22.23
CA PRO A 292 -3.11 21.06 -22.62
C PRO A 292 -2.62 22.01 -21.53
N SER A 293 -1.33 21.92 -21.17
CA SER A 293 -0.72 22.87 -20.24
C SER A 293 -0.84 24.29 -20.78
N LYS A 294 -1.20 25.25 -19.90
CA LYS A 294 -1.28 26.67 -20.25
C LYS A 294 0.02 27.22 -20.84
N THR A 295 1.16 26.66 -20.42
CA THR A 295 2.51 27.05 -20.87
C THR A 295 2.94 26.35 -22.15
N MET A 296 2.17 25.40 -22.68
CA MET A 296 2.53 24.70 -23.93
C MET A 296 2.36 25.59 -25.17
N SER A 297 1.46 26.58 -25.09
CA SER A 297 1.31 27.61 -26.13
C SER A 297 2.30 28.77 -26.00
N GLU A 298 3.07 28.81 -24.90
CA GLU A 298 4.08 29.84 -24.71
C GLU A 298 5.38 29.43 -25.44
N PRO A 299 6.04 30.34 -26.17
CA PRO A 299 7.29 30.03 -26.82
C PRO A 299 8.35 29.68 -25.77
N PHE A 300 9.12 28.61 -26.01
CA PHE A 300 10.25 28.26 -25.16
C PHE A 300 11.22 29.45 -25.08
N GLU A 301 11.54 29.92 -23.87
CA GLU A 301 12.58 30.92 -23.67
C GLU A 301 13.92 30.33 -24.14
N THR A 302 14.37 30.71 -25.34
CA THR A 302 15.70 30.37 -25.84
C THR A 302 16.72 31.19 -25.05
N ASP A 303 17.23 30.64 -23.95
CA ASP A 303 18.28 31.27 -23.15
C ASP A 303 19.62 31.18 -23.90
N HIS A 304 19.73 31.91 -25.01
CA HIS A 304 20.99 32.14 -25.73
C HIS A 304 21.80 33.21 -25.00
N LYS A 305 22.22 32.95 -23.76
CA LYS A 305 23.38 33.63 -23.21
C LYS A 305 24.62 33.08 -23.92
N LYS A 306 24.93 33.69 -25.06
CA LYS A 306 26.26 33.64 -25.66
C LYS A 306 27.26 34.00 -24.56
N GLN A 307 27.95 33.01 -24.01
CA GLN A 307 29.22 33.24 -23.32
C GLN A 307 30.14 33.87 -24.37
N LYS A 308 30.24 35.20 -24.34
CA LYS A 308 31.34 35.92 -24.96
C LYS A 308 32.59 35.51 -24.16
N VAL A 309 33.38 34.62 -24.76
CA VAL A 309 34.81 34.47 -24.46
C VAL A 309 35.53 35.68 -25.03
#